data_AF-A0A8J2VIY3-F1
#
_entry.id   AF-A0A8J2VIY3-F1
#
_cell.length_a   1.000
_cell.length_b   1.000
_cell.length_c   1.000
_cell.angle_alpha   90.00
_cell.angle_beta   90.00
_cell.angle_gamma   90.00
#
_symmetry.space_group_name_H-M   'P 1'
#
loop_
_entity.id
_entity.type
_entity.pdbx_description
1 polymer ?
#
loop_
_entity_poly.entity_id
_entity_poly.type
_entity_poly.pdbx_seq_one_letter_code
_entity_poly.pdbx_strand_id
1 'polypeptide(L)'
;MDVQKKKLIAIILQMIKEVYKKTTQLEEALNSGSVQILSRSFDPLNEMLKAVDYPEESSVVIYELIQLYLEDEMTLDELIIGISDNYDKAMQAEKPEGAEGEGVAQNA
;
A
#
# COMPACT_ATOMS: atom_id res chain seq x y z
N MET A 1 -0.44 -10.84 -5.19
CA MET A 1 0.62 -10.64 -4.17
C MET A 1 0.73 -11.87 -3.28
N ASP A 2 1.93 -12.30 -2.87
CA ASP A 2 2.11 -13.47 -1.99
C ASP A 2 1.71 -13.23 -0.52
N VAL A 3 1.58 -14.32 0.24
CA VAL A 3 1.14 -14.31 1.64
C VAL A 3 2.15 -13.64 2.58
N GLN A 4 3.46 -13.72 2.28
CA GLN A 4 4.48 -13.12 3.14
C GLN A 4 4.46 -11.60 3.05
N LYS A 5 4.37 -11.05 1.83
CA LYS A 5 4.21 -9.61 1.58
C LYS A 5 2.95 -9.07 2.25
N LYS A 6 1.81 -9.76 2.14
CA LYS A 6 0.56 -9.39 2.84
C LYS A 6 0.73 -9.30 4.36
N LYS A 7 1.39 -10.29 4.97
CA LYS A 7 1.66 -10.30 6.42
C LYS A 7 2.58 -9.15 6.84
N LEU A 8 3.63 -8.87 6.05
CA LEU A 8 4.54 -7.76 6.33
C LEU A 8 3.80 -6.42 6.30
N ILE A 9 3.00 -6.18 5.26
CA ILE A 9 2.16 -4.98 5.13
C ILE A 9 1.23 -4.86 6.33
N ALA A 10 0.55 -5.94 6.73
CA ALA A 10 -0.36 -5.94 7.86
C ALA A 10 0.33 -5.51 9.17
N ILE A 11 1.51 -6.06 9.45
CA ILE A 11 2.30 -5.72 10.64
C ILE A 11 2.69 -4.24 10.61
N ILE A 12 3.21 -3.75 9.49
CA ILE A 12 3.67 -2.36 9.36
C ILE A 12 2.50 -1.38 9.53
N LEU A 13 1.37 -1.63 8.85
CA LEU A 13 0.17 -0.79 8.96
C LEU A 13 -0.37 -0.74 10.39
N GLN A 14 -0.36 -1.87 11.09
CA GLN A 14 -0.78 -1.91 12.49
C GLN A 14 0.16 -1.09 13.38
N MET A 15 1.48 -1.18 13.17
CA MET A 15 2.45 -0.35 13.89
C MET A 15 2.24 1.14 13.62
N ILE A 16 2.00 1.52 12.35
CA ILE A 16 1.76 2.92 11.97
C ILE A 16 0.49 3.46 12.63
N LYS A 17 -0.61 2.68 12.60
CA LYS A 17 -1.87 3.07 13.24
C LYS A 17 -1.73 3.27 14.74
N GLU A 18 -1.00 2.39 15.42
CA GLU A 18 -0.71 2.52 16.85
C GLU A 18 0.12 3.77 17.16
N VAL A 19 1.13 4.08 16.35
CA VAL A 19 1.92 5.30 16.50
C VAL A 19 1.03 6.53 16.30
N TYR A 20 0.24 6.57 15.21
CA TYR A 20 -0.66 7.67 14.89
C TYR A 20 -1.65 7.95 16.03
N LYS A 21 -2.31 6.89 16.52
CA LYS A 21 -3.26 6.99 17.63
C LYS A 21 -2.62 7.53 18.90
N LYS A 22 -1.44 7.04 19.26
CA LYS A 22 -0.71 7.51 20.45
C LYS A 22 -0.22 8.95 20.30
N THR A 23 0.20 9.36 19.10
CA THR A 23 0.59 10.75 18.84
C THR A 23 -0.60 11.69 18.95
N THR A 24 -1.77 11.33 18.39
CA THR A 24 -3.00 12.12 18.53
C THR A 24 -3.44 12.23 19.99
N GLN A 25 -3.42 11.14 20.75
CA GLN A 25 -3.73 11.16 22.18
C GLN A 25 -2.78 12.07 22.97
N LEU A 26 -1.50 12.09 22.60
CA LEU A 26 -0.52 12.97 23.23
C LEU A 26 -0.77 14.45 22.89
N GLU A 27 -1.09 14.75 21.63
CA GLU A 27 -1.46 16.11 21.18
C GLU A 27 -2.70 16.63 21.93
N GLU A 28 -3.73 15.79 22.08
CA GLU A 28 -4.93 16.07 22.87
C GLU A 28 -4.58 16.34 24.35
N ALA A 29 -3.78 15.46 24.97
CA ALA A 29 -3.37 15.60 26.37
C ALA A 29 -2.54 16.87 26.62
N LEU A 30 -1.75 17.31 25.65
CA LEU A 30 -0.94 18.53 25.71
C LEU A 30 -1.72 19.78 25.31
N ASN A 31 -2.98 19.64 24.90
CA ASN A 31 -3.84 20.72 24.38
C ASN A 31 -3.14 21.55 23.28
N SER A 32 -2.32 20.86 22.50
CA SER A 32 -1.43 21.45 21.51
C SER A 32 -1.72 20.79 20.17
N GLY A 33 -2.55 21.44 19.35
CA GLY A 33 -2.79 21.05 17.96
C GLY A 33 -1.59 21.28 17.02
N SER A 34 -0.39 21.49 17.58
CA SER A 34 0.82 21.88 16.86
C SER A 34 2.00 20.94 17.11
N VAL A 35 1.86 19.88 17.92
CA VAL A 35 2.98 18.95 18.12
C VAL A 35 3.03 18.01 16.92
N GLN A 36 3.68 18.42 15.82
CA GLN A 36 4.05 17.47 14.77
C GLN A 36 5.13 16.53 15.32
N ILE A 37 4.72 15.42 15.94
CA ILE A 37 5.62 14.44 16.57
C ILE A 37 6.34 13.59 15.50
N LEU A 38 5.76 13.43 14.32
CA LEU A 38 6.34 12.63 13.23
C LEU A 38 7.33 13.45 12.41
N SER A 39 8.55 12.91 12.25
CA SER A 39 9.59 13.52 11.42
C SER A 39 9.18 13.49 9.94
N ARG A 40 9.37 14.61 9.23
CA ARG A 40 9.14 14.71 7.78
C ARG A 40 10.21 14.00 6.94
N SER A 41 11.28 13.51 7.55
CA SER A 41 12.41 12.89 6.84
C SER A 41 12.20 11.42 6.50
N PHE A 42 11.16 10.79 7.04
CA PHE A 42 10.89 9.36 6.87
C PHE A 42 9.40 9.12 6.69
N ASP A 43 9.02 8.58 5.52
CA ASP A 43 7.66 8.19 5.23
C ASP A 43 7.54 6.66 5.33
N PRO A 44 7.01 6.12 6.44
CA PRO A 44 6.91 4.68 6.65
C PRO A 44 6.02 3.98 5.61
N LEU A 45 5.06 4.69 5.02
CA LEU A 45 4.17 4.13 4.01
C LEU A 45 4.91 3.94 2.70
N ASN A 46 5.63 4.97 2.24
CA ASN A 46 6.43 4.87 1.03
C ASN A 46 7.51 3.79 1.15
N GLU A 47 8.20 3.72 2.29
CA GLU A 47 9.22 2.68 2.53
C GLU A 47 8.63 1.27 2.58
N MET A 48 7.42 1.11 3.12
CA MET A 48 6.68 -0.15 3.07
C MET A 48 6.36 -0.56 1.62
N LEU A 49 5.85 0.37 0.80
CA LEU A 49 5.49 0.09 -0.59
C LEU A 49 6.71 -0.32 -1.42
N LYS A 50 7.85 0.36 -1.23
CA LYS A 50 9.12 -0.03 -1.84
C LYS A 50 9.58 -1.42 -1.41
N ALA A 51 9.48 -1.73 -0.12
CA ALA A 51 9.93 -3.02 0.42
C ALA A 51 9.14 -4.23 -0.11
N VAL A 52 7.93 -4.00 -0.62
CA VAL A 52 7.11 -5.05 -1.23
C VAL A 52 7.06 -4.98 -2.76
N ASP A 53 7.91 -4.14 -3.37
CA ASP A 53 7.96 -3.89 -4.81
C ASP A 53 6.59 -3.46 -5.37
N TYR A 54 5.90 -2.58 -4.66
CA TYR A 54 4.59 -2.11 -5.08
C TYR A 54 4.69 -1.16 -6.29
N PRO A 55 3.86 -1.32 -7.34
CA PRO A 55 3.92 -0.46 -8.53
C PRO A 55 3.62 1.01 -8.24
N GLU A 56 4.50 1.91 -8.71
CA GLU A 56 4.42 3.35 -8.41
C GLU A 56 3.14 3.98 -8.95
N GLU A 57 2.66 3.57 -10.12
CA GLU A 57 1.43 4.07 -10.75
C GLU A 57 0.16 3.81 -9.93
N SER A 58 0.19 2.84 -9.02
CA SER A 58 -0.93 2.48 -8.16
C SER A 58 -0.85 3.11 -6.77
N SER A 59 0.19 3.91 -6.48
CA SER A 59 0.45 4.43 -5.13
C SER A 59 -0.65 5.35 -4.60
N VAL A 60 -1.26 6.17 -5.47
CA VAL A 60 -2.28 7.16 -5.07
C VAL A 60 -3.48 6.47 -4.42
N VAL A 61 -4.01 5.44 -5.08
CA VAL A 61 -5.15 4.66 -4.59
C VAL A 61 -4.82 4.03 -3.23
N ILE A 62 -3.58 3.59 -3.03
CA ILE A 62 -3.17 2.98 -1.76
C ILE A 62 -3.12 3.99 -0.63
N TYR A 63 -2.66 5.21 -0.87
CA TYR A 63 -2.68 6.26 0.15
C TYR A 63 -4.12 6.56 0.62
N GLU A 64 -5.09 6.59 -0.30
CA GLU A 64 -6.50 6.76 0.04
C GLU A 64 -7.03 5.62 0.93
N LEU A 65 -6.74 4.35 0.56
CA LEU A 65 -7.16 3.19 1.35
C LEU A 65 -6.53 3.20 2.75
N ILE A 66 -5.26 3.59 2.87
CA ILE A 66 -4.56 3.68 4.14
C ILE A 66 -5.15 4.79 5.01
N GLN A 67 -5.53 5.93 4.41
CA GLN A 67 -6.18 7.00 5.14
C GLN A 67 -7.51 6.54 5.76
N LEU A 68 -8.36 5.86 4.99
CA LEU A 68 -9.61 5.28 5.51
C LEU A 68 -9.37 4.31 6.68
N TYR A 69 -8.30 3.51 6.60
CA TYR A 69 -7.91 2.62 7.70
C TYR A 69 -7.43 3.37 8.95
N LEU A 70 -6.68 4.47 8.80
CA LEU A 70 -6.22 5.29 9.91
C LEU A 70 -7.38 6.05 10.58
N GLU A 71 -8.42 6.39 9.81
CA GLU A 71 -9.65 7.06 10.26
C GLU A 71 -10.70 6.08 10.83
N ASP A 72 -10.34 4.80 11.01
CA ASP A 72 -11.23 3.73 11.49
C ASP A 72 -12.46 3.47 10.58
N GLU A 73 -12.43 3.92 9.32
CA GLU A 73 -13.48 3.69 8.32
C GLU A 73 -13.29 2.40 7.51
N MET A 74 -12.11 1.76 7.64
CA MET A 74 -11.78 0.50 6.98
C MET A 74 -11.06 -0.44 7.95
N THR A 75 -11.33 -1.73 7.87
CA THR A 75 -10.60 -2.75 8.63
C THR A 75 -9.25 -3.10 7.99
N LEU A 76 -8.34 -3.69 8.78
CA LEU A 76 -7.04 -4.12 8.25
C LEU A 76 -7.21 -5.17 7.15
N ASP A 77 -8.14 -6.10 7.31
CA ASP A 77 -8.38 -7.17 6.32
C ASP A 77 -8.88 -6.60 5.00
N GLU A 78 -9.83 -5.66 5.03
CA GLU A 78 -10.33 -4.95 3.84
C GLU A 78 -9.22 -4.17 3.14
N LEU A 79 -8.36 -3.49 3.90
CA LEU A 79 -7.20 -2.77 3.37
C LEU A 79 -6.23 -3.72 2.66
N ILE A 80 -5.89 -4.85 3.27
CA ILE A 80 -4.98 -5.84 2.67
C ILE A 80 -5.56 -6.44 1.39
N ILE A 81 -6.88 -6.66 1.34
CA ILE A 81 -7.58 -7.08 0.12
C ILE A 81 -7.44 -6.00 -0.95
N GLY A 82 -7.78 -4.74 -0.63
CA GLY A 82 -7.69 -3.62 -1.56
C GLY A 82 -6.28 -3.39 -2.13
N ILE A 83 -5.24 -3.53 -1.29
CA ILE A 83 -3.84 -3.45 -1.72
C ILE A 83 -3.49 -4.63 -2.64
N SER A 84 -3.91 -5.86 -2.30
CA SER A 84 -3.64 -7.03 -3.13
C SER A 84 -4.28 -6.94 -4.50
N ASP A 85 -5.54 -6.52 -4.56
CA ASP A 85 -6.29 -6.45 -5.80
C ASP A 85 -5.70 -5.40 -6.74
N ASN A 86 -5.27 -4.25 -6.21
CA ASN A 86 -4.60 -3.22 -7.01
C ASN A 86 -3.21 -3.69 -7.50
N TYR A 87 -2.43 -4.36 -6.64
CA TYR A 87 -1.15 -4.95 -7.04
C TYR A 87 -1.33 -5.94 -8.19
N ASP A 88 -2.30 -6.85 -8.08
CA ASP A 88 -2.53 -7.89 -9.08
C ASP A 88 -3.04 -7.30 -10.41
N LYS A 89 -3.81 -6.19 -10.37
CA LYS A 89 -4.22 -5.44 -11.56
C LYS A 89 -3.03 -4.77 -12.26
N ALA A 90 -2.15 -4.10 -11.51
CA ALA A 90 -0.97 -3.46 -12.07
C ALA A 90 -0.04 -4.47 -12.75
N MET A 91 0.21 -5.62 -12.10
CA MET A 91 1.00 -6.73 -12.67
C MET A 91 0.36 -7.36 -13.93
N GLN A 92 -0.95 -7.24 -14.11
CA GLN A 92 -1.65 -7.70 -15.32
C GLN A 92 -1.56 -6.66 -16.45
N ALA A 93 -1.59 -5.37 -16.13
CA ALA A 93 -1.46 -4.29 -17.11
C ALA A 93 -0.05 -4.22 -17.74
N GLU A 94 0.98 -4.68 -17.02
CA GLU A 94 2.35 -4.77 -17.56
C GLU A 94 2.58 -5.97 -18.51
N LYS A 95 1.65 -6.94 -18.57
CA LYS A 95 1.74 -8.02 -19.56
C LYS A 95 1.13 -7.54 -20.87
N PRO A 96 1.91 -7.35 -21.95
CA PRO A 96 1.32 -7.07 -23.24
C PRO A 96 0.45 -8.26 -23.65
N GLU A 97 -0.82 -8.01 -23.94
CA GLU A 97 -1.66 -8.97 -24.64
C GLU A 97 -0.98 -9.34 -25.98
N GLY A 98 -0.59 -10.61 -26.12
CA GLY A 98 -0.33 -11.22 -27.42
C GLY A 98 1.04 -11.02 -28.05
N ALA A 99 2.08 -11.66 -27.49
CA ALA A 99 3.06 -12.36 -28.32
C ALA A 99 2.49 -13.75 -28.67
N GLU A 100 1.52 -13.81 -29.57
CA GLU A 100 1.06 -15.06 -30.18
C GLU A 100 1.47 -15.10 -31.66
N GLY A 101 2.43 -15.97 -31.98
CA GLY A 101 2.47 -16.68 -33.26
C GLY A 101 3.46 -16.23 -34.34
N GLU A 102 4.78 -16.34 -34.10
CA GLU A 102 5.67 -16.73 -35.21
C GLU A 102 5.52 -18.25 -35.45
N GLY A 103 5.00 -18.64 -36.61
CA GLY A 103 4.96 -20.05 -36.98
C GLY A 103 4.21 -20.39 -38.27
N VAL A 104 4.97 -20.44 -39.37
CA VAL A 104 4.79 -21.33 -40.54
C VAL A 104 3.74 -20.93 -41.60
N ALA A 105 4.17 -20.11 -42.56
CA ALA A 105 3.77 -20.31 -43.96
C ALA A 105 4.92 -21.03 -44.67
N GLN A 106 4.81 -22.36 -44.72
CA GLN A 106 5.60 -23.23 -45.60
C GLN A 106 5.15 -23.06 -47.05
N ASN A 107 6.12 -23.07 -47.95
CA ASN A 107 6.03 -23.17 -49.41
C ASN A 107 4.81 -23.94 -49.94
N ALA A 108 4.10 -23.32 -50.89
CA ALA A 108 3.52 -23.97 -52.08
C ALA A 108 3.27 -22.92 -53.17
#